data_AF-A0A5C6A9M0-F1
#
_entry.id   AF-A0A5C6A9M0-F1
#
_cell.length_a   1.000
_cell.length_b   1.000
_cell.length_c   1.000
_cell.angle_alpha   90.00
_cell.angle_beta   90.00
_cell.angle_gamma   90.00
#
_symmetry.space_group_name_H-M   'P 1'
#
loop_
_entity.id
_entity.type
_entity.pdbx_description
1 polymer ?
#
loop_
_entity_poly.entity_id
_entity_poly.type
_entity_poly.pdbx_seq_one_letter_code
_entity_poly.pdbx_strand_id
1 'polypeptide(L)'
;MLEWGYGESSMTVEQAITDISALPPSDQLRIVQAIWDRLPDGIGTELTDSQRAELDRRWAEYKAKPSTALSEEEFRERIRVARGR
;
A
#
# COMPACT_ATOMS: atom_id res chain seq x y z
N MET A 1 -31.56 -19.46 34.54
CA MET A 1 -30.96 -18.18 34.14
C MET A 1 -29.46 -18.40 34.10
N LEU A 2 -28.90 -18.65 32.91
CA LEU A 2 -27.47 -18.88 32.71
C LEU A 2 -26.94 -17.67 31.94
N GLU A 3 -26.20 -16.82 32.65
CA GLU A 3 -25.44 -15.72 32.07
C GLU A 3 -24.23 -16.32 31.34
N TRP A 4 -24.37 -16.55 30.04
CA TRP A 4 -23.22 -16.85 29.20
C TRP A 4 -22.41 -15.58 29.06
N GLY A 5 -21.28 -15.53 29.77
CA GLY A 5 -20.25 -14.51 29.59
C GLY A 5 -19.63 -14.62 28.20
N TYR A 6 -20.29 -14.03 27.20
CA TYR A 6 -19.62 -13.60 25.98
C TYR A 6 -18.77 -12.37 26.34
N GLY A 7 -17.64 -12.61 27.00
CA GLY A 7 -16.55 -11.66 26.92
C GLY A 7 -16.14 -11.61 25.44
N GLU A 8 -16.45 -10.53 24.75
CA GLU A 8 -15.88 -10.23 23.43
C GLU A 8 -14.37 -10.32 23.55
N SER A 9 -13.81 -11.47 23.19
CA SER A 9 -12.40 -11.59 22.89
C SER A 9 -12.20 -10.93 21.53
N SER A 10 -12.24 -9.60 21.54
CA SER A 10 -11.91 -8.81 20.35
C SER A 10 -10.44 -9.03 20.05
N MET A 11 -10.16 -9.63 18.88
CA MET A 11 -8.81 -9.78 18.38
C MET A 11 -8.19 -8.38 18.23
N THR A 12 -7.02 -8.15 18.84
CA THR A 12 -6.29 -6.90 18.65
C THR A 12 -5.70 -6.85 17.24
N VAL A 13 -5.45 -5.65 16.73
CA VAL A 13 -4.77 -5.49 15.43
C VAL A 13 -3.41 -6.17 15.43
N GLU A 14 -2.68 -6.10 16.54
CA GLU A 14 -1.35 -6.76 16.66
C GLU A 14 -1.43 -8.29 16.64
N GLN A 15 -2.48 -8.86 17.24
CA GLN A 15 -2.71 -10.30 17.14
C GLN A 15 -3.05 -10.69 15.70
N ALA A 16 -3.90 -9.92 15.01
CA ALA A 16 -4.22 -10.16 13.62
C ALA A 16 -2.99 -10.08 12.71
N ILE A 17 -2.11 -9.09 12.92
CA ILE A 17 -0.85 -8.95 12.17
C ILE A 17 0.05 -10.16 12.43
N THR A 18 0.17 -10.58 13.68
CA THR A 18 0.98 -11.75 14.06
C THR A 18 0.47 -13.02 13.39
N ASP A 19 -0.84 -13.25 13.44
CA ASP A 19 -1.48 -14.45 12.88
C ASP A 19 -1.36 -14.47 11.34
N ILE A 20 -1.58 -13.33 10.68
CA ILE A 20 -1.43 -13.21 9.23
C ILE A 20 0.03 -13.42 8.82
N SER A 21 0.98 -12.86 9.56
CA SER A 21 2.42 -12.98 9.26
C SER A 21 2.94 -14.42 9.36
N ALA A 22 2.25 -15.29 10.09
CA ALA A 22 2.60 -16.71 10.19
C ALA A 22 2.14 -17.56 8.98
N LEU A 23 1.28 -17.01 8.10
CA LEU A 23 0.79 -17.71 6.91
C LEU A 23 1.83 -17.79 5.79
N PRO A 24 1.67 -18.69 4.81
CA PRO A 24 2.47 -18.67 3.59
C PRO A 24 2.37 -17.32 2.85
N PRO A 25 3.45 -16.84 2.18
CA PRO A 25 3.44 -15.53 1.51
C PRO A 25 2.29 -15.32 0.51
N SER A 26 1.84 -16.38 -0.18
CA SER A 26 0.69 -16.31 -1.08
C SER A 26 -0.62 -15.96 -0.37
N ASP A 27 -0.82 -16.50 0.84
CA ASP A 27 -2.02 -16.28 1.63
C ASP A 27 -1.98 -14.92 2.31
N GLN A 28 -0.79 -14.48 2.75
CA GLN A 28 -0.57 -13.12 3.20
C GLN A 28 -0.98 -12.10 2.14
N LEU A 29 -0.48 -12.27 0.90
CA LEU A 29 -0.81 -11.39 -0.21
C LEU A 29 -2.32 -11.40 -0.53
N ARG A 30 -2.95 -12.57 -0.48
CA ARG A 30 -4.39 -12.69 -0.69
C ARG A 30 -5.19 -11.91 0.34
N ILE A 31 -4.79 -11.97 1.61
CA ILE A 31 -5.45 -11.24 2.71
C ILE A 31 -5.22 -9.74 2.57
N VAL A 32 -3.99 -9.31 2.32
CA VAL A 32 -3.64 -7.90 2.09
C VAL A 32 -4.49 -7.31 0.97
N GLN A 33 -4.59 -8.00 -0.17
CA GLN A 33 -5.42 -7.57 -1.30
C GLN A 33 -6.89 -7.48 -0.91
N ALA A 34 -7.44 -8.49 -0.24
CA ALA A 34 -8.85 -8.50 0.16
C ALA A 34 -9.20 -7.38 1.16
N ILE A 35 -8.24 -6.96 2.00
CA ILE A 35 -8.40 -5.79 2.88
C ILE A 35 -8.34 -4.52 2.04
N TRP A 36 -7.34 -4.38 1.17
CA TRP A 36 -7.15 -3.22 0.32
C TRP A 36 -8.36 -2.94 -0.58
N ASP A 37 -8.94 -3.97 -1.19
CA ASP A 37 -10.11 -3.89 -2.08
C ASP A 37 -11.38 -3.37 -1.38
N ARG A 38 -11.41 -3.38 -0.04
CA ARG A 38 -12.55 -2.93 0.76
C ARG A 38 -12.37 -1.52 1.31
N LEU A 39 -11.17 -0.97 1.23
CA LEU A 39 -10.92 0.39 1.70
C LEU A 39 -11.62 1.37 0.75
N PRO A 40 -12.33 2.38 1.29
CA PRO A 40 -12.82 3.49 0.50
C PRO A 40 -11.70 4.19 -0.29
N ASP A 41 -12.06 4.72 -1.45
CA ASP A 41 -11.15 5.53 -2.25
C ASP A 41 -10.63 6.73 -1.44
N GLY A 42 -9.35 7.02 -1.61
CA GLY A 42 -8.72 8.21 -1.02
C GLY A 42 -8.25 8.06 0.44
N ILE A 43 -8.48 6.93 1.11
CA ILE A 43 -7.96 6.72 2.48
C ILE A 43 -6.43 6.76 2.49
N GLY A 44 -5.87 7.60 3.36
CA GLY A 44 -4.42 7.72 3.55
C GLY A 44 -3.71 8.39 2.38
N THR A 45 -4.45 9.08 1.50
CA THR A 45 -3.92 9.82 0.36
C THR A 45 -3.80 11.32 0.64
N GLU A 46 -4.09 11.75 1.87
CA GLU A 46 -3.92 13.13 2.29
C GLU A 46 -2.45 13.52 2.24
N LEU A 47 -2.12 14.43 1.32
CA LEU A 47 -0.78 14.96 1.20
C LEU A 47 -0.56 16.08 2.20
N THR A 48 0.59 16.07 2.86
CA THR A 48 1.10 17.28 3.52
C THR A 48 1.33 18.38 2.48
N ASP A 49 1.38 19.63 2.94
CA ASP A 49 1.67 20.76 2.06
C ASP A 49 3.02 20.60 1.33
N SER A 50 4.03 20.05 2.02
CA SER A 50 5.34 19.77 1.44
C SER A 50 5.30 18.69 0.37
N GLN A 51 4.54 17.62 0.58
CA GLN A 51 4.36 16.56 -0.42
C GLN A 51 3.61 17.09 -1.64
N ARG A 52 2.55 17.89 -1.43
CA ARG A 52 1.79 18.52 -2.51
C ARG A 52 2.66 19.44 -3.35
N ALA A 53 3.42 20.33 -2.71
CA ALA A 53 4.34 21.23 -3.40
C ALA A 53 5.39 20.49 -4.23
N GLU A 54 5.93 19.37 -3.73
CA GLU A 54 6.89 18.56 -4.46
C GLU A 54 6.25 17.87 -5.68
N LEU A 55 5.04 17.35 -5.55
CA LEU A 55 4.31 16.77 -6.68
C LEU A 55 3.99 17.84 -7.74
N ASP A 56 3.56 19.03 -7.33
CA ASP A 56 3.29 20.15 -8.23
C ASP A 56 4.56 20.59 -8.98
N ARG A 57 5.70 20.66 -8.28
CA ARG A 57 7.01 20.96 -8.89
C ARG A 57 7.38 19.92 -9.95
N ARG A 58 7.30 18.62 -9.63
CA ARG A 58 7.62 17.53 -10.57
C ARG A 58 6.67 17.52 -11.76
N TRP A 59 5.39 17.82 -11.53
CA TRP A 59 4.41 17.91 -12.60
C TRP A 59 4.70 19.07 -13.55
N ALA A 60 5.09 20.24 -13.03
CA ALA A 60 5.52 21.37 -13.84
C ALA A 60 6.77 21.04 -14.67
N GLU A 61 7.77 20.39 -14.08
CA GLU A 61 8.98 19.95 -14.79
C GLU A 61 8.68 18.97 -15.92
N TYR A 62 7.82 17.97 -15.65
CA TYR A 62 7.37 17.02 -16.67
C TYR A 62 6.63 17.72 -17.81
N LYS A 63 5.71 18.64 -17.51
CA LYS A 63 4.99 19.40 -18.55
C LYS A 63 5.94 20.24 -19.41
N ALA A 64 6.97 20.84 -18.81
CA ALA A 64 7.97 21.61 -19.54
C ALA A 64 8.89 20.72 -20.40
N LYS A 65 9.18 19.50 -19.94
CA LYS A 65 10.04 18.55 -20.66
C LYS A 65 9.56 17.10 -20.48
N PRO A 66 8.60 16.62 -21.32
CA PRO A 66 8.02 15.29 -21.15
C PRO A 66 9.02 14.14 -21.27
N SER A 67 10.11 14.35 -22.01
CA SER A 67 11.21 13.37 -22.16
C SER A 67 11.98 13.09 -20.87
N THR A 68 11.64 13.74 -19.75
CA THR A 68 12.22 13.46 -18.42
C THR A 68 11.53 12.30 -17.71
N ALA A 69 10.31 11.94 -18.12
CA ALA A 69 9.66 10.73 -17.64
C ALA A 69 10.17 9.51 -18.41
N LEU A 70 10.07 8.36 -17.75
CA LEU A 70 10.33 7.07 -18.37
C LEU A 70 9.03 6.55 -18.99
N SER A 71 9.13 5.88 -20.13
CA SER A 71 8.09 4.96 -20.56
C SER A 71 7.94 3.82 -19.55
N GLU A 72 6.79 3.14 -19.58
CA GLU A 72 6.58 1.95 -18.73
C GLU A 72 7.65 0.88 -18.98
N GLU A 73 8.03 0.67 -20.24
CA GLU A 73 9.06 -0.28 -20.63
C GLU A 73 10.44 0.10 -20.04
N GLU A 74 10.84 1.38 -20.18
CA GLU A 74 12.09 1.88 -19.61
C GLU A 74 12.12 1.77 -18.08
N PHE A 75 10.97 2.03 -17.43
CA PHE A 75 10.84 1.88 -15.99
C PHE A 75 10.95 0.40 -15.56
N ARG A 76 10.21 -0.50 -16.21
CA ARG A 76 10.26 -1.95 -15.91
C ARG A 76 11.64 -2.52 -16.13
N GLU A 77 12.33 -2.10 -17.19
CA GLU A 77 13.70 -2.53 -17.47
C GLU A 77 14.66 -2.08 -16.37
N ARG A 78 14.57 -0.82 -15.92
CA ARG A 78 15.38 -0.34 -14.78
C ARG A 78 15.14 -1.15 -13.50
N ILE A 79 13.89 -1.47 -13.19
CA ILE A 79 13.55 -2.28 -12.00
C ILE A 79 14.10 -3.71 -12.15
N ARG A 80 13.98 -4.32 -13.33
CA ARG A 80 14.51 -5.65 -13.61
C ARG A 80 16.03 -5.69 -13.43
N VAL A 81 16.75 -4.71 -13.96
CA VAL A 81 18.21 -4.59 -13.79
C VAL A 81 18.58 -4.39 -12.32
N ALA A 82 17.85 -3.55 -11.58
CA ALA A 82 18.12 -3.29 -10.17
C ALA A 82 17.89 -4.53 -9.27
N ARG A 83 16.93 -5.39 -9.61
CA ARG A 83 16.60 -6.63 -8.87
C ARG A 83 17.40 -7.86 -9.31
N GLY A 84 18.11 -7.78 -10.44
CA GLY A 84 19.00 -8.83 -10.96
C GLY A 84 20.42 -8.79 -10.38
N ARG A 85 20.66 -7.91 -9.40
CA ARG A 85 21.82 -7.90 -8.50
C ARG A 85 21.37 -8.33 -7.11
#